data_AF-A0A969S5Z8-F1
#
_entry.id   AF-A0A969S5Z8-F1
#
_cell.length_a   1.000
_cell.length_b   1.000
_cell.length_c   1.000
_cell.angle_alpha   90.00
_cell.angle_beta   90.00
_cell.angle_gamma   90.00
#
_symmetry.space_group_name_H-M   'P 1'
#
loop_
_entity.id
_entity.type
_entity.pdbx_description
1 polymer ?
#
loop_
_entity_poly.entity_id
_entity_poly.type
_entity_poly.pdbx_seq_one_letter_code
_entity_poly.pdbx_strand_id
1 'polypeptide(L)'
;MVLQRLQSLFARNSFAQDLFTRNLFTHRRDRLGMAPRLWGGDRISYCSANGVAEAKAGRPAVRLWAGLGAVLVGVAIAACLIWPQPAQAFNYNRAIMDGESHPGESFVGDNLSMSKLRRTNLQGTNFHNADLFGAHLEEADLTGADLTSATLDSAFLKYTNLTNANLEGAYVINATFKNVTIEGADFTDVLLTDDALAQLCPVAQGTNPTTGRNTRDTLMCD
;
A
#
# COMPACT_ATOMS: atom_id res chain seq x y z
N MET A 1 -22.47 3.06 -15.80
CA MET A 1 -21.05 3.48 -15.94
C MET A 1 -20.52 4.29 -14.75
N VAL A 2 -21.36 5.02 -13.99
CA VAL A 2 -20.94 5.67 -12.72
C VAL A 2 -20.85 4.69 -11.54
N LEU A 3 -21.68 3.63 -11.52
CA LEU A 3 -21.73 2.64 -10.44
C LEU A 3 -20.46 1.75 -10.32
N GLN A 4 -19.75 1.51 -11.43
CA GLN A 4 -18.52 0.70 -11.45
C GLN A 4 -17.30 1.47 -10.90
N ARG A 5 -17.29 2.80 -10.97
CA ARG A 5 -16.23 3.64 -10.40
C ARG A 5 -16.38 3.86 -8.89
N LEU A 6 -17.56 3.62 -8.32
CA LEU A 6 -17.80 3.68 -6.87
C LEU A 6 -17.27 2.42 -6.15
N GLN A 7 -17.35 1.25 -6.79
CA GLN A 7 -16.86 0.01 -6.18
C GLN A 7 -15.33 -0.05 -6.08
N SER A 8 -14.60 0.55 -7.03
CA SER A 8 -13.13 0.60 -6.97
C SER A 8 -12.60 1.56 -5.90
N LEU A 9 -13.36 2.59 -5.53
CA LEU A 9 -13.04 3.50 -4.42
C LEU A 9 -13.30 2.85 -3.04
N PHE A 10 -14.32 1.99 -2.93
CA PHE A 10 -14.60 1.25 -1.69
C PHE A 10 -13.62 0.10 -1.42
N ALA A 11 -13.03 -0.49 -2.47
CA ALA A 11 -12.03 -1.56 -2.32
C ALA A 11 -10.65 -1.06 -1.85
N ARG A 12 -10.35 0.23 -1.99
CA ARG A 12 -9.06 0.84 -1.60
C ARG A 12 -9.02 1.42 -0.18
N ASN A 13 -10.10 1.27 0.59
CA ASN A 13 -10.21 1.86 1.92
C ASN A 13 -10.39 0.76 2.99
N SER A 14 -9.30 0.07 3.33
CA SER A 14 -9.27 -0.92 4.43
C SER A 14 -9.65 -0.32 5.79
N PHE A 15 -9.69 1.01 5.93
CA PHE A 15 -10.16 1.70 7.12
C PHE A 15 -11.70 1.73 7.26
N ALA A 16 -12.44 1.68 6.14
CA ALA A 16 -13.91 1.65 6.16
C ALA A 16 -14.46 0.25 6.52
N GLN A 17 -13.69 -0.80 6.27
CA GLN A 17 -14.06 -2.16 6.67
C GLN A 17 -13.94 -2.37 8.18
N ASP A 18 -12.94 -1.78 8.83
CA ASP A 18 -12.67 -1.99 10.26
C ASP A 18 -13.62 -1.18 11.17
N LEU A 19 -14.07 0.01 10.75
CA LEU A 19 -15.06 0.80 11.49
C LEU A 19 -16.50 0.27 11.40
N PHE A 20 -16.83 -0.47 10.33
CA PHE A 20 -18.16 -1.09 10.18
C PHE A 20 -18.26 -2.48 10.81
N THR A 21 -17.13 -3.16 11.05
CA THR A 21 -17.10 -4.46 11.76
C THR A 21 -16.82 -4.33 13.27
N ARG A 22 -16.12 -3.27 13.72
CA ARG A 22 -15.81 -3.10 15.16
C ARG A 22 -16.90 -2.48 16.04
N ASN A 23 -18.01 -2.01 15.47
CA ASN A 23 -19.12 -1.43 16.26
C ASN A 23 -20.36 -2.34 16.42
N LEU A 24 -20.28 -3.62 16.05
CA LEU A 24 -21.39 -4.56 16.30
C LEU A 24 -21.07 -5.75 17.21
N PHE A 25 -19.81 -6.00 17.59
CA PHE A 25 -19.49 -7.05 18.56
C PHE A 25 -18.26 -6.71 19.40
N THR A 26 -18.45 -6.01 20.51
CA THR A 26 -17.53 -6.09 21.65
C THR A 26 -18.26 -6.52 22.92
N HIS A 27 -17.76 -7.62 23.48
CA HIS A 27 -17.87 -8.07 24.86
C HIS A 27 -19.23 -8.54 25.42
N ARG A 28 -19.47 -9.85 25.26
CA ARG A 28 -19.61 -10.70 26.45
C ARG A 28 -19.16 -12.15 26.15
N ARG A 29 -17.88 -12.43 26.37
CA ARG A 29 -17.42 -13.77 26.72
C ARG A 29 -16.39 -13.61 27.83
N ASP A 30 -16.77 -14.09 29.01
CA ASP A 30 -15.92 -14.86 29.88
C ASP A 30 -16.80 -15.47 30.96
N ARG A 31 -17.15 -16.75 30.77
CA ARG A 31 -17.24 -17.73 31.85
C ARG A 31 -17.54 -19.12 31.25
N LEU A 32 -16.62 -20.03 31.57
CA LEU A 32 -16.77 -21.48 31.70
C LEU A 32 -16.78 -22.31 30.41
N GLY A 33 -15.61 -22.91 30.13
CA GLY A 33 -15.47 -24.37 30.19
C GLY A 33 -15.93 -25.21 29.00
N MET A 34 -15.01 -26.06 28.55
CA MET A 34 -15.22 -27.34 27.86
C MET A 34 -15.43 -27.31 26.33
N ALA A 35 -14.46 -27.88 25.61
CA ALA A 35 -14.66 -28.58 24.34
C ALA A 35 -15.20 -30.01 24.63
N PRO A 36 -15.49 -30.86 23.63
CA PRO A 36 -16.07 -30.70 22.29
C PRO A 36 -17.34 -31.58 22.15
N ARG A 37 -18.01 -31.62 20.97
CA ARG A 37 -18.75 -32.77 20.35
C ARG A 37 -19.77 -32.25 19.30
N LEU A 38 -19.61 -32.64 18.04
CA LEU A 38 -20.28 -33.73 17.31
C LEU A 38 -21.38 -33.21 16.38
N TRP A 39 -21.22 -33.52 15.09
CA TRP A 39 -22.27 -33.49 14.09
C TRP A 39 -23.44 -34.38 14.51
N GLY A 40 -24.66 -33.84 14.41
CA GLY A 40 -25.91 -34.58 14.54
C GLY A 40 -27.02 -33.70 14.02
N GLY A 41 -27.51 -34.00 12.82
CA GLY A 41 -28.60 -33.28 12.20
C GLY A 41 -29.90 -33.48 12.97
N ASP A 42 -30.77 -32.48 12.93
CA ASP A 42 -32.20 -32.74 12.97
C ASP A 42 -33.00 -31.64 12.29
N ARG A 43 -34.09 -32.13 11.69
CA ARG A 43 -35.09 -31.45 10.88
C ARG A 43 -35.62 -30.18 11.56
N ILE A 44 -35.61 -29.06 10.82
CA ILE A 44 -36.46 -27.92 11.16
C ILE A 44 -37.74 -28.03 10.36
N SER A 45 -38.81 -28.36 11.07
CA SER A 45 -40.20 -28.31 10.65
C SER A 45 -40.57 -26.92 10.12
N TYR A 46 -41.21 -26.89 8.95
CA TYR A 46 -41.93 -25.72 8.45
C TYR A 46 -43.12 -25.43 9.38
N CYS A 47 -43.10 -24.32 10.11
CA CYS A 47 -44.31 -23.77 10.72
C CYS A 47 -45.05 -22.91 9.68
N SER A 48 -46.21 -23.43 9.31
CA SER A 48 -47.30 -22.78 8.59
C SER A 48 -47.59 -21.37 9.11
N ALA A 49 -47.54 -20.40 8.21
CA ALA A 49 -47.99 -19.04 8.44
C ALA A 49 -49.51 -18.97 8.30
N ASN A 50 -50.23 -18.90 9.43
CA ASN A 50 -51.60 -18.37 9.47
C ASN A 50 -51.83 -17.73 10.83
N GLY A 51 -51.77 -16.41 10.87
CA GLY A 51 -51.98 -15.58 12.04
C GLY A 51 -51.92 -14.13 11.64
N VAL A 52 -52.98 -13.65 11.00
CA VAL A 52 -53.17 -12.23 10.67
C VAL A 52 -53.45 -11.50 11.99
N ALA A 53 -52.42 -10.91 12.58
CA ALA A 53 -52.57 -9.97 13.68
C ALA A 53 -52.65 -8.56 13.09
N GLU A 54 -53.85 -7.98 13.14
CA GLU A 54 -54.14 -6.60 12.79
C GLU A 54 -53.26 -5.64 13.61
N ALA A 55 -52.35 -4.94 12.93
CA ALA A 55 -51.55 -3.89 13.54
C ALA A 55 -52.42 -2.65 13.77
N LYS A 56 -52.83 -2.41 15.03
CA LYS A 56 -53.38 -1.13 15.47
C LYS A 56 -52.33 -0.02 15.28
N ALA A 57 -52.63 0.89 14.37
CA ALA A 57 -51.88 2.11 14.13
C ALA A 57 -51.81 2.97 15.41
N GLY A 58 -50.59 3.28 15.86
CA GLY A 58 -50.35 4.10 17.04
C GLY A 58 -48.99 4.79 17.02
N ARG A 59 -49.03 6.12 16.80
CA ARG A 59 -48.05 7.19 17.08
C ARG A 59 -47.10 7.63 15.93
N PRO A 60 -47.25 8.89 15.43
CA PRO A 60 -46.41 9.46 14.38
C PRO A 60 -45.16 10.12 14.97
N ALA A 61 -44.10 9.36 15.22
CA ALA A 61 -42.84 9.96 15.72
C ALA A 61 -41.55 9.42 15.05
N VAL A 62 -41.66 8.50 14.08
CA VAL A 62 -40.49 7.81 13.51
C VAL A 62 -40.01 8.45 12.19
N ARG A 63 -40.78 9.37 11.58
CA ARG A 63 -40.47 9.91 10.23
C ARG A 63 -39.57 11.15 10.23
N LEU A 64 -39.50 11.90 11.33
CA LEU A 64 -38.69 13.14 11.41
C LEU A 64 -37.19 12.88 11.60
N TRP A 65 -36.84 11.83 12.36
CA TRP A 65 -35.44 11.45 12.63
C TRP A 65 -34.75 10.81 11.41
N ALA A 66 -35.49 10.12 10.56
CA ALA A 66 -34.95 9.53 9.32
C ALA A 66 -34.52 10.61 8.30
N GLY A 67 -35.28 11.70 8.19
CA GLY A 67 -34.94 12.82 7.30
C GLY A 67 -33.76 13.63 7.81
N LEU A 68 -33.73 13.97 9.10
CA LEU A 68 -32.61 14.68 9.72
C LEU A 68 -31.31 13.88 9.67
N GLY A 69 -31.37 12.56 9.90
CA GLY A 69 -30.21 11.69 9.79
C GLY A 69 -29.64 11.62 8.35
N ALA A 70 -30.52 11.53 7.34
CA ALA A 70 -30.10 11.50 5.95
C ALA A 70 -29.45 12.82 5.49
N VAL A 71 -29.97 13.97 5.95
CA VAL A 71 -29.39 15.28 5.64
C VAL A 71 -28.02 15.44 6.30
N LEU A 72 -27.85 15.00 7.56
CA LEU A 72 -26.56 15.07 8.24
C LEU A 72 -25.50 14.18 7.58
N VAL A 73 -25.87 12.97 7.15
CA VAL A 73 -24.96 12.09 6.38
C VAL A 73 -24.61 12.73 5.03
N GLY A 74 -25.58 13.32 4.33
CA GLY A 74 -25.34 14.04 3.07
C GLY A 74 -24.40 15.22 3.23
N VAL A 75 -24.55 16.01 4.30
CA VAL A 75 -23.66 17.14 4.63
C VAL A 75 -22.26 16.66 4.98
N ALA A 76 -22.12 15.56 5.73
CA ALA A 76 -20.82 14.99 6.07
C ALA A 76 -20.06 14.47 4.83
N ILE A 77 -20.76 13.79 3.91
CA ILE A 77 -20.16 13.32 2.65
C ILE A 77 -19.76 14.53 1.79
N ALA A 78 -20.63 15.53 1.66
CA ALA A 78 -20.33 16.75 0.93
C ALA A 78 -19.11 17.48 1.52
N ALA A 79 -19.01 17.55 2.85
CA ALA A 79 -17.85 18.12 3.53
C ALA A 79 -16.55 17.36 3.21
N CYS A 80 -16.57 16.02 3.24
CA CYS A 80 -15.40 15.21 2.88
C CYS A 80 -14.97 15.33 1.41
N LEU A 81 -15.90 15.62 0.50
CA LEU A 81 -15.60 15.78 -0.93
C LEU A 81 -15.11 17.18 -1.30
N ILE A 82 -15.46 18.20 -0.50
CA ILE A 82 -15.08 19.60 -0.74
C ILE A 82 -13.75 19.94 -0.06
N TRP A 83 -13.35 19.21 0.98
CA TRP A 83 -12.13 19.47 1.72
C TRP A 83 -10.97 18.67 1.13
N PRO A 84 -9.94 19.33 0.57
CA PRO A 84 -8.76 18.63 0.08
C PRO A 84 -8.13 17.89 1.26
N GLN A 85 -8.00 16.57 1.12
CA GLN A 85 -7.26 15.79 2.12
C GLN A 85 -5.79 16.19 2.01
N PRO A 86 -5.11 16.49 3.13
CA PRO A 86 -3.69 16.77 3.11
C PRO A 86 -2.94 15.57 2.52
N ALA A 87 -1.87 15.81 1.77
CA ALA A 87 -0.93 14.76 1.43
C ALA A 87 -0.38 14.22 2.76
N GLN A 88 -0.74 12.99 3.09
CA GLN A 88 -0.25 12.32 4.29
C GLN A 88 0.89 11.41 3.85
N ALA A 89 2.03 11.53 4.53
CA ALA A 89 3.03 10.48 4.51
C ALA A 89 2.44 9.28 5.27
N PHE A 90 2.25 8.17 4.58
CA PHE A 90 1.81 6.92 5.18
C PHE A 90 3.00 6.19 5.80
N ASN A 91 2.74 5.48 6.89
CA ASN A 91 3.73 4.70 7.61
C ASN A 91 3.54 3.20 7.34
N TYR A 92 4.44 2.66 6.54
CA TYR A 92 4.60 1.25 6.17
C TYR A 92 5.86 0.63 6.82
N ASN A 93 6.34 1.17 7.93
CA ASN A 93 7.48 0.62 8.66
C ASN A 93 7.22 -0.85 9.00
N ARG A 94 8.14 -1.73 8.58
CA ARG A 94 8.04 -3.20 8.73
C ARG A 94 6.82 -3.83 8.04
N ALA A 95 6.17 -3.15 7.12
CA ALA A 95 5.11 -3.74 6.33
C ALA A 95 5.62 -4.96 5.54
N ILE A 96 4.74 -5.93 5.31
CA ILE A 96 5.05 -7.14 4.54
C ILE A 96 4.20 -7.08 3.28
N MET A 97 4.87 -6.93 2.14
CA MET A 97 4.28 -6.81 0.80
C MET A 97 5.01 -7.73 -0.21
N ASP A 98 5.67 -8.78 0.29
CA ASP A 98 6.44 -9.71 -0.53
C ASP A 98 5.59 -10.33 -1.65
N GLY A 99 6.00 -10.14 -2.90
CA GLY A 99 5.33 -10.69 -4.08
C GLY A 99 4.09 -9.92 -4.52
N GLU A 100 3.78 -8.79 -3.89
CA GLU A 100 2.69 -7.93 -4.33
C GLU A 100 3.05 -7.14 -5.59
N SER A 101 2.06 -6.46 -6.18
CA SER A 101 2.25 -5.69 -7.41
C SER A 101 1.60 -4.32 -7.27
N HIS A 102 2.44 -3.29 -7.28
CA HIS A 102 2.09 -1.88 -7.08
C HIS A 102 2.70 -0.97 -8.17
N PRO A 103 2.51 -1.26 -9.48
CA PRO A 103 3.14 -0.50 -10.55
C PRO A 103 2.56 0.91 -10.65
N GLY A 104 3.43 1.91 -10.76
CA GLY A 104 3.06 3.32 -10.91
C GLY A 104 2.41 3.93 -9.66
N GLU A 105 2.47 3.26 -8.52
CA GLU A 105 1.98 3.82 -7.26
C GLU A 105 2.90 4.94 -6.76
N SER A 106 2.41 5.77 -5.84
CA SER A 106 3.14 6.90 -5.29
C SER A 106 3.29 6.73 -3.79
N PHE A 107 4.52 6.57 -3.34
CA PHE A 107 4.97 6.49 -1.95
C PHE A 107 5.81 7.73 -1.57
N VAL A 108 5.49 8.88 -2.16
CA VAL A 108 6.27 10.13 -1.98
C VAL A 108 6.31 10.53 -0.50
N GLY A 109 7.51 10.55 0.08
CA GLY A 109 7.72 10.89 1.48
C GLY A 109 7.23 9.84 2.49
N ASP A 110 6.78 8.66 2.03
CA ASP A 110 6.28 7.61 2.92
C ASP A 110 7.43 6.94 3.68
N ASN A 111 7.09 6.42 4.87
CA ASN A 111 8.03 5.60 5.65
C ASN A 111 7.82 4.13 5.33
N LEU A 112 8.76 3.51 4.61
CA LEU A 112 8.81 2.08 4.31
C LEU A 112 10.02 1.41 4.98
N SER A 113 10.57 1.98 6.05
CA SER A 113 11.76 1.46 6.70
C SER A 113 11.55 0.02 7.18
N MET A 114 12.53 -0.85 6.94
CA MET A 114 12.51 -2.28 7.31
C MET A 114 11.32 -3.07 6.71
N SER A 115 10.65 -2.54 5.69
CA SER A 115 9.59 -3.26 4.99
C SER A 115 10.13 -4.46 4.22
N LYS A 116 9.26 -5.45 4.00
CA LYS A 116 9.53 -6.63 3.17
C LYS A 116 8.83 -6.47 1.83
N LEU A 117 9.63 -6.22 0.80
CA LEU A 117 9.22 -5.93 -0.57
C LEU A 117 9.86 -6.93 -1.54
N ARG A 118 10.16 -8.15 -1.09
CA ARG A 118 10.87 -9.15 -1.88
C ARG A 118 9.99 -9.64 -3.02
N ARG A 119 10.55 -9.74 -4.24
CA ARG A 119 9.82 -10.17 -5.45
C ARG A 119 8.59 -9.30 -5.78
N THR A 120 8.55 -8.05 -5.30
CA THR A 120 7.42 -7.13 -5.53
C THR A 120 7.58 -6.47 -6.90
N ASN A 121 6.46 -6.29 -7.62
CA ASN A 121 6.44 -5.45 -8.82
C ASN A 121 6.20 -3.99 -8.42
N LEU A 122 7.22 -3.17 -8.58
CA LEU A 122 7.25 -1.73 -8.27
C LEU A 122 7.63 -0.91 -9.51
N GLN A 123 7.32 -1.41 -10.71
CA GLN A 123 7.64 -0.72 -11.97
C GLN A 123 7.01 0.67 -12.02
N GLY A 124 7.81 1.69 -12.35
CA GLY A 124 7.35 3.08 -12.48
C GLY A 124 6.86 3.73 -11.18
N THR A 125 7.09 3.09 -10.03
CA THR A 125 6.63 3.60 -8.73
C THR A 125 7.40 4.85 -8.34
N ASN A 126 6.72 5.82 -7.74
CA ASN A 126 7.32 7.05 -7.24
C ASN A 126 7.64 6.93 -5.76
N PHE A 127 8.93 6.86 -5.43
CA PHE A 127 9.53 6.85 -4.10
C PHE A 127 10.27 8.15 -3.80
N HIS A 128 9.94 9.26 -4.46
CA HIS A 128 10.58 10.55 -4.22
C HIS A 128 10.53 10.91 -2.72
N ASN A 129 11.69 11.18 -2.12
CA ASN A 129 11.87 11.42 -0.68
C ASN A 129 11.36 10.29 0.26
N ALA A 130 11.11 9.08 -0.22
CA ALA A 130 10.66 7.98 0.62
C ALA A 130 11.78 7.44 1.52
N ASP A 131 11.41 6.94 2.70
CA ASP A 131 12.33 6.27 3.61
C ASP A 131 12.23 4.75 3.42
N LEU A 132 13.23 4.16 2.77
CA LEU A 132 13.40 2.72 2.54
C LEU A 132 14.56 2.16 3.38
N PHE A 133 14.89 2.80 4.51
CA PHE A 133 16.00 2.36 5.37
C PHE A 133 15.85 0.89 5.76
N GLY A 134 16.85 0.06 5.44
CA GLY A 134 16.84 -1.37 5.74
C GLY A 134 15.73 -2.18 5.05
N ALA A 135 15.10 -1.65 4.00
CA ALA A 135 14.06 -2.38 3.26
C ALA A 135 14.63 -3.61 2.55
N HIS A 136 13.82 -4.67 2.49
CA HIS A 136 14.13 -5.93 1.83
C HIS A 136 13.55 -5.92 0.42
N LEU A 137 14.35 -5.53 -0.57
CA LEU A 137 13.97 -5.36 -1.97
C LEU A 137 14.50 -6.49 -2.86
N GLU A 138 14.91 -7.62 -2.27
CA GLU A 138 15.54 -8.69 -3.06
C GLU A 138 14.58 -9.22 -4.13
N GLU A 139 15.07 -9.35 -5.36
CA GLU A 139 14.30 -9.77 -6.53
C GLU A 139 13.11 -8.85 -6.89
N ALA A 140 13.02 -7.64 -6.32
CA ALA A 140 12.00 -6.67 -6.67
C ALA A 140 12.24 -6.08 -8.07
N ASP A 141 11.15 -5.70 -8.75
CA ASP A 141 11.21 -5.00 -10.03
C ASP A 141 10.92 -3.51 -9.85
N LEU A 142 11.94 -2.68 -9.92
CA LEU A 142 11.90 -1.22 -9.81
C LEU A 142 12.14 -0.56 -11.18
N THR A 143 11.82 -1.24 -12.28
CA THR A 143 12.05 -0.68 -13.62
C THR A 143 11.35 0.67 -13.78
N GLY A 144 12.11 1.72 -14.11
CA GLY A 144 11.60 3.07 -14.30
C GLY A 144 11.09 3.75 -13.03
N ALA A 145 11.37 3.21 -11.84
CA ALA A 145 10.97 3.84 -10.58
C ALA A 145 11.71 5.16 -10.34
N ASP A 146 11.04 6.11 -9.69
CA ASP A 146 11.63 7.37 -9.24
C ASP A 146 12.03 7.25 -7.77
N LEU A 147 13.32 7.11 -7.50
CA LEU A 147 13.93 7.04 -6.17
C LEU A 147 14.69 8.33 -5.83
N THR A 148 14.38 9.44 -6.52
CA THR A 148 15.06 10.72 -6.31
C THR A 148 14.99 11.13 -4.84
N SER A 149 16.15 11.38 -4.23
CA SER A 149 16.29 11.75 -2.80
C SER A 149 15.70 10.73 -1.81
N ALA A 150 15.49 9.47 -2.22
CA ALA A 150 15.05 8.41 -1.32
C ALA A 150 16.19 7.95 -0.40
N THR A 151 15.84 7.51 0.82
CA THR A 151 16.79 6.90 1.75
C THR A 151 16.76 5.38 1.61
N LEU A 152 17.78 4.78 1.01
CA LEU A 152 17.94 3.33 0.88
C LEU A 152 19.11 2.79 1.74
N ASP A 153 19.57 3.54 2.73
CA ASP A 153 20.68 3.09 3.57
C ASP A 153 20.35 1.74 4.23
N SER A 154 21.34 0.84 4.24
CA SER A 154 21.20 -0.54 4.69
C SER A 154 20.16 -1.41 3.93
N ALA A 155 19.62 -0.96 2.79
CA ALA A 155 18.66 -1.75 2.02
C ALA A 155 19.29 -2.97 1.34
N PHE A 156 18.50 -4.03 1.19
CA PHE A 156 18.89 -5.27 0.53
C PHE A 156 18.38 -5.30 -0.90
N LEU A 157 19.25 -5.05 -1.88
CA LEU A 157 18.89 -4.95 -3.31
C LEU A 157 19.37 -6.17 -4.12
N LYS A 158 19.57 -7.33 -3.49
CA LYS A 158 20.10 -8.50 -4.20
C LYS A 158 19.14 -8.94 -5.33
N TYR A 159 19.64 -9.06 -6.56
CA TYR A 159 18.85 -9.41 -7.76
C TYR A 159 17.72 -8.42 -8.10
N THR A 160 17.75 -7.20 -7.57
CA THR A 160 16.75 -6.18 -7.89
C THR A 160 16.96 -5.65 -9.31
N ASN A 161 15.86 -5.36 -10.01
CA ASN A 161 15.90 -4.73 -11.32
C ASN A 161 15.70 -3.21 -11.17
N LEU A 162 16.75 -2.42 -11.39
CA LEU A 162 16.75 -0.95 -11.39
C LEU A 162 16.81 -0.37 -12.81
N THR A 163 16.46 -1.13 -13.84
CA THR A 163 16.51 -0.66 -15.24
C THR A 163 15.75 0.65 -15.38
N ASN A 164 16.36 1.68 -15.96
CA ASN A 164 15.77 3.02 -16.13
C ASN A 164 15.34 3.74 -14.84
N ALA A 165 15.69 3.24 -13.64
CA ALA A 165 15.34 3.90 -12.40
C ALA A 165 16.13 5.21 -12.22
N ASN A 166 15.52 6.23 -11.62
CA ASN A 166 16.20 7.46 -11.27
C ASN A 166 16.54 7.45 -9.77
N LEU A 167 17.83 7.40 -9.42
CA LEU A 167 18.30 7.44 -8.04
C LEU A 167 18.95 8.78 -7.69
N GLU A 168 18.71 9.86 -8.45
CA GLU A 168 19.36 11.15 -8.25
C GLU A 168 19.29 11.63 -6.77
N GLY A 169 20.46 11.83 -6.16
CA GLY A 169 20.57 12.25 -4.75
C GLY A 169 20.10 11.22 -3.72
N ALA A 170 19.85 9.96 -4.11
CA ALA A 170 19.46 8.91 -3.16
C ALA A 170 20.61 8.56 -2.19
N TYR A 171 20.25 8.22 -0.96
CA TYR A 171 21.22 7.86 0.08
C TYR A 171 21.34 6.34 0.21
N VAL A 172 22.50 5.77 -0.15
CA VAL A 172 22.68 4.31 -0.34
C VAL A 172 23.93 3.72 0.34
N ILE A 173 24.51 4.40 1.35
CA ILE A 173 25.86 4.10 1.87
C ILE A 173 26.09 2.62 2.26
N ASN A 174 25.17 2.01 2.99
CA ASN A 174 25.27 0.61 3.40
C ASN A 174 24.36 -0.34 2.60
N ALA A 175 23.82 0.11 1.46
CA ALA A 175 22.97 -0.72 0.62
C ALA A 175 23.79 -1.81 -0.10
N THR A 176 23.17 -2.96 -0.36
CA THR A 176 23.85 -4.11 -0.99
C THR A 176 23.41 -4.34 -2.43
N PHE A 177 24.30 -4.07 -3.39
CA PHE A 177 24.03 -4.12 -4.84
C PHE A 177 24.43 -5.44 -5.54
N LYS A 178 24.19 -6.57 -4.89
CA LYS A 178 24.65 -7.87 -5.41
C LYS A 178 23.76 -8.34 -6.58
N ASN A 179 24.36 -8.50 -7.76
CA ASN A 179 23.69 -8.97 -8.99
C ASN A 179 22.48 -8.12 -9.38
N VAL A 180 22.60 -6.80 -9.25
CA VAL A 180 21.55 -5.84 -9.64
C VAL A 180 21.63 -5.55 -11.15
N THR A 181 20.47 -5.38 -11.78
CA THR A 181 20.40 -4.84 -13.15
C THR A 181 20.24 -3.33 -13.09
N ILE A 182 21.14 -2.58 -13.72
CA ILE A 182 21.17 -1.11 -13.67
C ILE A 182 21.18 -0.45 -15.06
N GLU A 183 20.76 -1.15 -16.11
CA GLU A 183 20.76 -0.59 -17.46
C GLU A 183 19.91 0.68 -17.53
N GLY A 184 20.51 1.80 -17.93
CA GLY A 184 19.82 3.10 -17.97
C GLY A 184 19.45 3.66 -16.60
N ALA A 185 19.94 3.10 -15.48
CA ALA A 185 19.75 3.73 -14.17
C ALA A 185 20.57 5.03 -14.06
N ASP A 186 20.07 6.01 -13.31
CA ASP A 186 20.76 7.29 -13.06
C ASP A 186 21.21 7.38 -11.60
N PHE A 187 22.52 7.52 -11.38
CA PHE A 187 23.15 7.64 -10.06
C PHE A 187 23.74 9.03 -9.78
N THR A 188 23.25 10.06 -10.47
CA THR A 188 23.73 11.44 -10.27
C THR A 188 23.61 11.84 -8.80
N ASP A 189 24.66 12.44 -8.25
CA ASP A 189 24.73 12.88 -6.85
C ASP A 189 24.49 11.79 -5.80
N VAL A 190 24.69 10.51 -6.16
CA VAL A 190 24.64 9.37 -5.23
C VAL A 190 26.03 9.10 -4.68
N LEU A 191 26.17 9.16 -3.36
CA LEU A 191 27.41 8.76 -2.68
C LEU A 191 27.48 7.23 -2.58
N LEU A 192 28.38 6.62 -3.34
CA LEU A 192 28.63 5.17 -3.37
C LEU A 192 29.97 4.83 -2.70
N THR A 193 30.03 3.65 -2.10
CA THR A 193 31.28 3.08 -1.59
C THR A 193 32.07 2.41 -2.72
N ASP A 194 33.39 2.28 -2.54
CA ASP A 194 34.26 1.59 -3.52
C ASP A 194 33.76 0.16 -3.82
N ASP A 195 33.25 -0.55 -2.81
CA ASP A 195 32.67 -1.89 -2.95
C ASP A 195 31.40 -1.91 -3.80
N ALA A 196 30.57 -0.87 -3.70
CA ALA A 196 29.37 -0.71 -4.53
C ALA A 196 29.77 -0.39 -5.98
N LEU A 197 30.71 0.55 -6.18
CA LEU A 197 31.22 0.89 -7.50
C LEU A 197 31.85 -0.33 -8.19
N ALA A 198 32.63 -1.14 -7.47
CA ALA A 198 33.22 -2.38 -7.99
C ALA A 198 32.17 -3.40 -8.47
N GLN A 199 30.97 -3.40 -7.90
CA GLN A 199 29.85 -4.25 -8.32
C GLN A 199 29.06 -3.65 -9.49
N LEU A 200 28.88 -2.32 -9.52
CA LEU A 200 28.02 -1.63 -10.48
C LEU A 200 28.75 -1.31 -11.79
N CYS A 201 29.99 -0.81 -11.73
CA CYS A 201 30.73 -0.36 -12.92
C CYS A 201 30.93 -1.43 -14.01
N PRO A 202 31.14 -2.73 -13.70
CA PRO A 202 31.25 -3.76 -14.73
C PRO A 202 29.96 -4.01 -15.53
N VAL A 203 28.80 -3.73 -14.94
CA VAL A 203 27.47 -3.95 -15.55
C VAL A 203 26.77 -2.67 -15.99
N ALA A 204 27.36 -1.50 -15.69
CA ALA A 204 26.82 -0.20 -16.04
C ALA A 204 26.83 0.02 -17.56
N GLN A 205 25.65 0.20 -18.12
CA GLN A 205 25.41 0.50 -19.54
C GLN A 205 24.06 1.22 -19.71
N GLY A 206 23.80 1.76 -20.90
CA GLY A 206 22.53 2.39 -21.23
C GLY A 206 22.45 3.87 -20.87
N THR A 207 21.30 4.47 -21.18
CA THR A 207 21.01 5.88 -20.94
C THR A 207 19.62 5.98 -20.37
N ASN A 208 19.47 6.72 -19.27
CA ASN A 208 18.19 6.85 -18.62
C ASN A 208 17.20 7.58 -19.56
N PRO A 209 16.02 7.01 -19.87
CA PRO A 209 15.07 7.61 -20.80
C PRO A 209 14.40 8.86 -20.24
N THR A 210 14.40 9.05 -18.91
CA THR A 210 13.76 10.17 -18.23
C THR A 210 14.72 11.35 -18.07
N THR A 211 15.96 11.09 -17.66
CA THR A 211 16.97 12.15 -17.41
C THR A 211 17.88 12.41 -18.61
N GLY A 212 17.99 11.46 -19.54
CA GLY A 212 18.90 11.52 -20.68
C GLY A 212 20.38 11.32 -20.34
N ARG A 213 20.71 10.97 -19.09
CA ARG A 213 22.10 10.77 -18.64
C ARG A 213 22.56 9.32 -18.85
N ASN A 214 23.83 9.13 -19.19
CA ASN A 214 24.42 7.80 -19.33
C ASN A 214 24.74 7.20 -17.96
N THR A 215 24.38 5.94 -17.74
CA THR A 215 24.57 5.27 -16.45
C THR A 215 26.04 5.23 -16.01
N ARG A 216 26.98 4.96 -16.94
CA ARG A 216 28.42 4.88 -16.62
C ARG A 216 28.97 6.23 -16.18
N ASP A 217 28.56 7.29 -16.86
CA ASP A 217 28.98 8.66 -16.57
C ASP A 217 28.47 9.09 -15.18
N THR A 218 27.21 8.75 -14.86
CA THR A 218 26.62 9.07 -13.54
C THR A 218 27.29 8.32 -12.38
N LEU A 219 27.86 7.15 -12.65
CA LEU A 219 28.62 6.36 -11.68
C LEU A 219 30.11 6.74 -11.63
N MET A 220 30.60 7.57 -12.55
CA MET A 220 32.02 7.94 -12.69
C MET A 220 32.95 6.72 -12.81
N CYS A 221 32.57 5.74 -13.63
CA CYS A 221 33.29 4.47 -13.81
C CYS A 221 34.55 4.53 -14.72
N ASP A 222 35.11 5.72 -14.94
CA ASP A 222 36.21 5.97 -15.89
C ASP A 222 37.60 5.57 -15.36
#